data_AF-A0A7C4C6K5-F1
#
_entry.id   AF-A0A7C4C6K5-F1
#
_cell.length_a   1.000
_cell.length_b   1.000
_cell.length_c   1.000
_cell.angle_alpha   90.00
_cell.angle_beta   90.00
_cell.angle_gamma   90.00
#
_symmetry.space_group_name_H-M   'P 1'
#
loop_
_entity.id
_entity.type
_entity.pdbx_description
1 polymer ?
#
loop_
_entity_poly.entity_id
_entity_poly.type
_entity_poly.pdbx_seq_one_letter_code
_entity_poly.pdbx_strand_id
1 'polypeptide(L)'
;MSTASAAKTATLGQIGGVPVLILKEGTSRTAGKEAMRANIMAARAIAEVLKSSLGPKGMDKMLVDSLGDITITNDGATILKEMDVQHPAAKMMVEISKAQDDEVGDGTTTAV
;
A
#
# COMPACT_ATOMS: atom_id res chain seq x y z
N MET A 1 10.98 27.77 16.70
CA MET A 1 10.79 27.38 15.29
C MET A 1 10.23 25.97 15.28
N SER A 2 8.91 25.86 15.22
CA SER A 2 8.18 24.59 15.30
C SER A 2 7.28 24.49 14.07
N THR A 3 7.51 23.46 13.27
CA THR A 3 6.80 23.15 12.03
C THR A 3 5.43 22.55 12.36
N ALA A 4 4.38 23.36 12.32
CA ALA A 4 3.00 22.90 12.46
C ALA A 4 2.41 22.54 11.08
N SER A 5 2.26 21.23 10.87
CA SER A 5 1.07 20.57 10.31
C SER A 5 0.31 21.29 9.18
N ALA A 6 0.58 20.88 7.94
CA ALA A 6 -0.29 21.14 6.79
C ALA A 6 -1.46 20.14 6.77
N ALA A 7 -2.45 20.33 7.64
CA ALA A 7 -3.75 19.66 7.51
C ALA A 7 -4.58 20.40 6.44
N LYS A 8 -4.76 19.76 5.29
CA LYS A 8 -5.40 20.33 4.10
C LYS A 8 -6.90 20.55 4.31
N THR A 9 -7.32 21.81 4.33
CA THR A 9 -8.68 22.33 4.57
C THR A 9 -9.74 21.79 3.61
N ALA A 10 -10.92 21.47 4.16
CA ALA A 10 -12.12 21.07 3.43
C ALA A 10 -12.47 22.06 2.31
N THR A 11 -12.70 21.56 1.09
CA THR A 11 -13.01 22.38 -0.07
C THR A 11 -14.50 22.73 -0.07
N LEU A 12 -14.85 23.97 0.28
CA LEU A 12 -16.19 24.53 0.13
C LEU A 12 -16.41 24.87 -1.35
N GLY A 13 -17.30 24.15 -2.02
CA GLY A 13 -17.81 24.58 -3.33
C GLY A 13 -19.19 25.22 -3.17
N GLN A 14 -19.41 26.35 -3.84
CA GLN A 14 -20.72 27.00 -3.91
C GLN A 14 -21.39 26.65 -5.24
N ILE A 15 -22.56 26.02 -5.16
CA ILE A 15 -23.56 26.01 -6.25
C ILE A 15 -24.81 26.67 -5.66
N GLY A 16 -25.13 27.89 -6.11
CA GLY A 16 -26.38 28.56 -5.75
C GLY A 16 -26.47 29.18 -4.35
N GLY A 17 -25.35 29.54 -3.72
CA GLY A 17 -25.36 30.30 -2.44
C GLY A 17 -25.55 29.48 -1.16
N VAL A 18 -25.74 28.15 -1.27
CA VAL A 18 -25.70 27.24 -0.12
C VAL A 18 -24.29 26.61 -0.03
N PRO A 19 -23.59 26.69 1.12
CA PRO A 19 -22.32 26.02 1.29
C PRO A 19 -22.54 24.50 1.33
N VAL A 20 -22.06 23.79 0.31
CA VAL A 20 -22.09 22.33 0.26
C VAL A 20 -20.73 21.81 0.72
N LEU A 21 -20.72 20.99 1.78
CA LEU A 21 -19.56 20.18 2.15
C LEU A 21 -19.32 19.13 1.06
N ILE A 22 -18.35 19.37 0.18
CA ILE A 22 -17.97 18.41 -0.87
C ILE A 22 -17.26 17.20 -0.26
N LEU A 23 -16.56 17.39 0.85
CA LEU A 23 -15.84 16.35 1.58
C LEU A 23 -16.24 16.40 3.05
N LYS A 24 -16.47 15.22 3.64
CA LYS A 24 -16.72 15.09 5.08
C LYS A 24 -15.49 15.56 5.86
N GLU A 25 -15.71 16.23 6.99
CA GLU A 25 -14.64 16.62 7.91
C GLU A 25 -13.77 15.41 8.26
N GLY A 26 -12.45 15.57 8.16
CA GLY A 26 -11.47 14.48 8.32
C GLY A 26 -11.01 13.80 7.02
N THR A 27 -11.60 14.13 5.87
CA THR A 27 -11.15 13.56 4.58
C THR A 27 -9.94 14.32 4.05
N SER A 28 -8.78 13.65 3.97
CA SER A 28 -7.60 14.20 3.32
C SER A 28 -7.61 13.88 1.82
N ARG A 29 -7.32 14.88 0.99
CA ARG A 29 -7.22 14.70 -0.47
C ARG A 29 -5.83 15.09 -0.97
N THR A 30 -5.03 14.10 -1.29
CA THR A 30 -3.77 14.28 -2.03
C THR A 30 -4.08 14.34 -3.53
N ALA A 31 -3.52 15.31 -4.26
CA ALA A 31 -3.79 15.49 -5.69
C ALA A 31 -2.52 15.88 -6.44
N GLY A 32 -2.47 15.58 -7.74
CA GLY A 32 -1.36 15.91 -8.61
C GLY A 32 -0.09 15.11 -8.31
N LYS A 33 1.07 15.76 -8.48
CA LYS A 33 2.40 15.11 -8.42
C LYS A 33 2.72 14.51 -7.05
N GLU A 34 2.16 15.05 -5.97
CA GLU A 34 2.34 14.52 -4.62
C GLU A 34 1.65 13.16 -4.43
N ALA A 35 0.43 13.01 -4.94
CA ALA A 35 -0.29 11.73 -4.90
C ALA A 35 0.46 10.66 -5.71
N MET A 36 0.97 11.02 -6.90
CA MET A 36 1.76 10.12 -7.73
C MET A 36 3.04 9.67 -7.00
N ARG A 37 3.76 10.59 -6.34
CA ARG A 37 4.95 10.25 -5.56
C ARG A 37 4.62 9.32 -4.39
N ALA A 38 3.54 9.57 -3.67
CA ALA A 38 3.11 8.72 -2.56
C ALA A 38 2.81 7.29 -3.05
N ASN A 39 2.08 7.16 -4.17
CA ASN A 39 1.77 5.87 -4.78
C ASN A 39 3.06 5.10 -5.17
N ILE A 40 4.01 5.77 -5.83
CA ILE A 40 5.27 5.16 -6.24
C ILE A 40 6.11 4.73 -5.04
N MET A 41 6.18 5.56 -3.99
CA MET A 41 6.92 5.19 -2.78
C MET A 41 6.34 3.96 -2.10
N ALA A 42 5.01 3.86 -2.02
CA ALA A 42 4.35 2.70 -1.45
C ALA A 42 4.64 1.41 -2.26
N ALA A 43 4.56 1.50 -3.58
CA ALA A 43 4.88 0.40 -4.49
C ALA A 43 6.36 -0.04 -4.37
N ARG A 44 7.29 0.93 -4.35
CA ARG A 44 8.72 0.65 -4.20
C ARG A 44 9.06 -0.02 -2.88
N ALA A 45 8.42 0.40 -1.79
CA ALA A 45 8.65 -0.20 -0.47
C ALA A 45 8.29 -1.69 -0.47
N ILE A 46 7.17 -2.07 -1.09
CA ILE A 46 6.79 -3.48 -1.25
C ILE A 46 7.82 -4.23 -2.11
N ALA A 47 8.19 -3.68 -3.27
CA ALA A 47 9.13 -4.32 -4.17
C ALA A 47 10.50 -4.56 -3.50
N GLU A 48 10.96 -3.63 -2.67
CA GLU A 48 12.22 -3.77 -1.92
C GLU A 48 12.17 -4.91 -0.89
N VAL A 49 11.03 -5.16 -0.25
CA VAL A 49 10.84 -6.29 0.69
C VAL A 49 10.89 -7.63 -0.05
N LEU A 50 10.24 -7.71 -1.20
CA LEU A 50 10.11 -8.93 -1.99
C LEU A 50 11.35 -9.27 -2.81
N LYS A 51 12.15 -8.27 -3.20
CA LYS A 51 13.31 -8.44 -4.10
C LYS A 51 14.30 -9.52 -3.64
N SER A 52 14.53 -9.64 -2.34
CA SER A 52 15.46 -10.63 -1.81
C SER A 52 14.92 -12.07 -1.82
N SER A 53 13.61 -12.23 -2.00
CA SER A 53 12.91 -13.52 -2.02
C SER A 53 12.72 -14.04 -3.44
N LEU A 54 13.14 -13.26 -4.45
CA LEU A 54 13.07 -13.64 -5.85
C LEU A 54 14.22 -14.60 -6.25
N GLY A 55 13.85 -15.71 -6.90
CA GLY A 55 14.78 -16.65 -7.54
C GLY A 55 15.12 -17.88 -6.70
N PRO A 56 15.90 -18.83 -7.25
CA PRO A 56 16.18 -20.12 -6.62
C PRO A 56 17.10 -20.04 -5.39
N LYS A 57 17.70 -18.87 -5.15
CA LYS A 57 18.45 -18.52 -3.93
C LYS A 57 17.79 -17.38 -3.17
N GLY A 58 16.47 -17.23 -3.32
CA GLY A 58 15.67 -16.29 -2.54
C GLY A 58 15.85 -16.55 -1.04
N MET A 59 15.90 -15.47 -0.27
CA MET A 59 15.95 -15.55 1.18
C MET A 59 14.54 -15.65 1.75
N ASP A 60 14.33 -16.62 2.63
CA ASP A 60 13.10 -16.73 3.40
C ASP A 60 12.89 -15.48 4.26
N LYS A 61 11.62 -15.11 4.42
CA LYS A 61 11.17 -14.06 5.34
C LYS A 61 10.54 -14.69 6.55
N MET A 62 11.02 -14.27 7.71
CA MET A 62 10.37 -14.54 8.99
C MET A 62 9.37 -13.41 9.25
N LEU A 63 8.10 -13.77 9.20
CA LEU A 63 6.97 -12.90 9.49
C LEU A 63 6.51 -13.20 10.91
N VAL A 64 6.27 -12.15 11.68
CA VAL A 64 5.81 -12.25 13.06
C VAL A 64 4.51 -11.47 13.16
N ASP A 65 3.42 -12.16 13.48
CA ASP A 65 2.13 -11.52 13.70
C ASP A 65 2.10 -10.83 15.08
N SER A 66 1.11 -9.94 15.26
CA SER A 66 0.79 -9.26 16.52
C SER A 66 0.52 -10.22 17.68
N LEU A 67 0.06 -11.44 17.39
CA LEU A 67 -0.18 -12.49 18.38
C LEU A 67 1.09 -13.30 18.71
N GLY A 68 2.21 -13.06 18.01
CA GLY A 68 3.48 -13.76 18.21
C GLY A 68 3.64 -15.04 17.39
N ASP A 69 2.69 -15.35 16.51
CA ASP A 69 2.81 -16.46 15.56
C ASP A 69 3.90 -16.15 14.52
N ILE A 70 4.73 -17.15 14.23
CA ILE A 70 5.88 -17.02 13.34
C ILE A 70 5.62 -17.82 12.07
N THR A 71 5.61 -17.14 10.93
CA THR A 71 5.50 -17.74 9.60
C THR A 71 6.78 -17.49 8.83
N ILE A 72 7.46 -18.56 8.41
CA ILE A 72 8.66 -18.47 7.57
C ILE A 72 8.28 -18.87 6.15
N THR A 73 8.44 -17.97 5.19
CA THR A 73 8.11 -18.24 3.79
C THR A 73 8.95 -17.41 2.82
N ASN A 74 9.16 -17.93 1.62
CA ASN A 74 9.74 -17.22 0.49
C ASN A 74 8.69 -16.79 -0.55
N ASP A 75 7.43 -17.21 -0.40
CA ASP A 75 6.39 -16.88 -1.37
C ASP A 75 5.91 -15.44 -1.20
N GLY A 76 5.94 -14.67 -2.30
CA GLY A 76 5.56 -13.28 -2.34
C GLY A 76 4.09 -13.05 -2.01
N ALA A 77 3.18 -13.93 -2.45
CA ALA A 77 1.76 -13.78 -2.18
C ALA A 77 1.43 -13.94 -0.69
N THR A 78 2.04 -14.96 -0.06
CA THR A 78 1.92 -15.18 1.38
C THR A 78 2.53 -14.02 2.18
N ILE A 79 3.73 -13.53 1.80
CA ILE A 79 4.36 -12.37 2.45
C ILE A 79 3.43 -11.15 2.38
N LEU A 80 2.85 -10.87 1.21
CA LEU A 80 1.96 -9.74 0.99
C LEU A 80 0.63 -9.86 1.73
N LYS A 81 0.15 -11.08 1.97
CA LYS A 81 -1.09 -11.35 2.71
C LYS A 81 -0.93 -11.07 4.21
N GLU A 82 0.23 -11.38 4.78
CA GLU A 82 0.54 -11.15 6.20
C GLU A 82 0.97 -9.71 6.49
N MET A 83 1.35 -8.93 5.48
CA MET A 83 1.70 -7.52 5.64
C MET A 83 0.47 -6.63 5.86
N ASP A 84 0.41 -5.89 6.96
CA ASP A 84 -0.59 -4.84 7.16
C ASP A 84 -0.25 -3.58 6.35
N VAL A 85 -0.97 -3.40 5.24
CA VAL A 85 -0.76 -2.31 4.30
C VAL A 85 -1.92 -1.32 4.34
N GLN A 86 -1.65 -0.08 4.75
CA GLN A 86 -2.66 0.97 4.83
C GLN A 86 -2.86 1.74 3.51
N HIS A 87 -1.80 1.87 2.71
CA HIS A 87 -1.82 2.70 1.50
C HIS A 87 -2.65 2.04 0.36
N PRO A 88 -3.61 2.73 -0.29
CA PRO A 88 -4.49 2.13 -1.30
C PRO A 88 -3.74 1.50 -2.48
N ALA A 89 -2.73 2.19 -3.02
CA ALA A 89 -1.92 1.66 -4.13
C ALA A 89 -1.21 0.35 -3.75
N ALA A 90 -0.83 0.20 -2.49
CA ALA A 90 -0.14 -0.97 -2.00
C ALA A 90 -1.12 -2.13 -1.74
N LYS A 91 -2.36 -1.85 -1.29
CA LYS A 91 -3.45 -2.84 -1.28
C LYS A 91 -3.75 -3.39 -2.67
N MET A 92 -3.73 -2.54 -3.70
CA MET A 92 -3.91 -3.01 -5.08
C MET A 92 -2.82 -4.01 -5.49
N MET A 93 -1.57 -3.81 -5.08
CA MET A 93 -0.46 -4.73 -5.36
C MET A 93 -0.67 -6.10 -4.71
N VAL A 94 -1.19 -6.12 -3.46
CA VAL A 94 -1.53 -7.37 -2.76
C VAL A 94 -2.60 -8.16 -3.51
N GLU A 95 -3.64 -7.48 -3.99
CA GLU A 95 -4.73 -8.15 -4.75
C GLU A 95 -4.25 -8.68 -6.11
N ILE A 96 -3.35 -7.96 -6.79
CA ILE A 96 -2.72 -8.47 -8.03
C ILE A 96 -1.91 -9.74 -7.74
N SER A 97 -1.11 -9.75 -6.67
CA SER A 97 -0.32 -10.92 -6.30
C SER A 97 -1.18 -12.13 -5.95
N LYS A 98 -2.31 -11.92 -5.26
CA LYS A 98 -3.26 -13.00 -4.95
C LYS A 98 -3.88 -13.57 -6.21
N ALA A 99 -4.35 -12.72 -7.11
CA ALA A 99 -4.92 -13.17 -8.38
C ALA A 99 -3.91 -13.97 -9.21
N GLN A 100 -2.65 -13.54 -9.22
CA GLN A 100 -1.57 -14.26 -9.90
C GLN A 100 -1.29 -15.63 -9.27
N ASP A 101 -1.33 -15.71 -7.94
CA ASP A 101 -1.16 -16.96 -7.19
C ASP A 101 -2.33 -17.93 -7.46
N ASP A 102 -3.56 -17.44 -7.46
CA ASP A 102 -4.76 -18.24 -7.72
C ASP A 102 -4.80 -18.81 -9.16
N GLU A 103 -4.28 -18.07 -10.14
CA GLU A 103 -4.33 -18.46 -11.56
C GLU A 103 -3.17 -19.36 -11.98
N VAL A 104 -1.93 -19.02 -11.60
CA VAL A 104 -0.71 -19.68 -12.08
C VAL A 104 0.08 -20.34 -10.95
N GLY A 105 -0.02 -19.85 -9.71
CA GLY A 105 0.71 -20.36 -8.55
C GLY A 105 2.22 -20.10 -8.57
N ASP A 106 2.71 -19.28 -9.51
CA ASP A 106 4.10 -18.84 -9.60
C ASP A 106 4.16 -17.43 -10.23
N GLY A 107 5.30 -16.76 -10.07
CA GLY A 107 5.53 -15.42 -10.58
C GLY A 107 4.87 -14.32 -9.75
N THR A 108 4.33 -14.63 -8.57
CA THR A 108 3.74 -13.68 -7.61
C THR A 108 4.71 -12.54 -7.30
N THR A 109 5.97 -12.88 -7.06
CA THR A 109 7.08 -11.92 -6.81
C THR A 109 7.52 -11.13 -8.04
N THR A 110 7.25 -11.63 -9.26
CA THR A 110 7.60 -10.94 -10.52
C THR A 110 6.49 -10.01 -11.00
N ALA A 111 5.23 -10.31 -10.62
CA ALA A 111 4.07 -9.51 -10.95
C ALA A 111 4.01 -8.18 -10.17
N VAL A 112 4.79 -8.06 -9.09
CA VAL A 112 4.81 -6.93 -8.14
C VAL A 112 6.12 -6.14 -8.28
#